data_AF-A0A928YRQ2-F1
#
_entry.id   AF-A0A928YRQ2-F1
#
_cell.length_a   1.000
_cell.length_b   1.000
_cell.length_c   1.000
_cell.angle_alpha   90.00
_cell.angle_beta   90.00
_cell.angle_gamma   90.00
#
_symmetry.space_group_name_H-M   'P 1'
#
loop_
_entity.id
_entity.type
_entity.pdbx_description
1 polymer ?
#
loop_
_entity_poly.entity_id
_entity_poly.type
_entity_poly.pdbx_seq_one_letter_code
_entity_poly.pdbx_strand_id
1 'polypeptide(L)'
;MKTQRSYKRKSNVYNAYYKLIWSWFKANEKQLYTDLITKNRNSKDYPDRRFTDVFENFRISINVHSEKQGDKFEWFFFGNLSTVAYAFLEGFIVRAPESAYFTFRALDPHPNGFSMHYKFDEVLIDMDTLFFYEKDNPEYPDLVELVFVHKLIGKTANKKSMKSNTYHEGGRHQAVNQDDYLDTVQMVLTQYLCAYIGERDLLLKIDKLKFQDPRYVKQTLLPLTKIEAFLNYRYKDYLTKDTKEVFIPSDDKDWYVFRGELLEGNLTEDFVDVKVFTYENRFAYPWIGSFNMYYNHVDHSETDKKLALYQTNLVKTYFKNLLTIDTNCIFLDERVINDVSGDYSETKVFSFACKDVALAAYTFQNVKDVVGNPLAIDYDFVKDKYWETIDIFRTTYYESL
;
A
#
# COMPACT_ATOMS: atom_id res chain seq x y z
N MET A 1 -8.33 8.57 -19.41
CA MET A 1 -8.51 9.98 -19.84
C MET A 1 -9.34 10.85 -18.89
N LYS A 2 -10.47 10.38 -18.32
CA LYS A 2 -11.24 11.17 -17.31
C LYS A 2 -10.53 11.27 -15.95
N THR A 3 -9.89 10.21 -15.48
CA THR A 3 -9.09 10.17 -14.23
C THR A 3 -7.88 11.12 -14.26
N GLN A 4 -7.10 11.16 -15.34
CA GLN A 4 -5.98 12.10 -15.49
C GLN A 4 -6.39 13.59 -15.41
N ARG A 5 -7.62 13.95 -15.79
CA ARG A 5 -8.13 15.33 -15.66
C ARG A 5 -8.57 15.67 -14.23
N SER A 6 -9.03 14.71 -13.41
CA SER A 6 -9.39 14.97 -12.01
C SER A 6 -8.14 15.20 -11.15
N TYR A 7 -7.05 14.44 -11.38
CA TYR A 7 -5.80 14.61 -10.65
C TYR A 7 -5.19 16.01 -10.80
N LYS A 8 -5.32 16.67 -11.96
CA LYS A 8 -4.73 18.00 -12.21
C LYS A 8 -5.30 19.13 -11.34
N ARG A 9 -6.46 18.95 -10.68
CA ARG A 9 -7.22 20.07 -10.09
C ARG A 9 -7.30 20.12 -8.56
N LYS A 10 -6.74 19.17 -7.80
CA LYS A 10 -6.98 19.14 -6.34
C LYS A 10 -5.68 19.08 -5.54
N SER A 11 -5.79 19.65 -4.33
CA SER A 11 -4.91 20.33 -3.33
C SER A 11 -3.69 21.15 -3.76
N ASN A 12 -3.45 22.21 -3.00
CA ASN A 12 -2.31 23.10 -3.20
C ASN A 12 -0.98 22.51 -2.71
N VAL A 13 -0.99 21.55 -1.79
CA VAL A 13 0.23 21.14 -1.06
C VAL A 13 1.06 20.14 -1.88
N TYR A 14 0.50 19.00 -2.26
CA TYR A 14 1.17 18.09 -3.21
C TYR A 14 1.50 18.77 -4.53
N ASN A 15 0.61 19.63 -5.06
CA ASN A 15 0.94 20.39 -6.25
C ASN A 15 2.14 21.33 -6.02
N ALA A 16 2.33 21.90 -4.83
CA ALA A 16 3.52 22.68 -4.51
C ALA A 16 4.77 21.79 -4.42
N TYR A 17 4.69 20.61 -3.79
CA TYR A 17 5.82 19.67 -3.68
C TYR A 17 6.23 19.07 -5.04
N TYR A 18 5.25 18.59 -5.82
CA TYR A 18 5.48 18.14 -7.18
C TYR A 18 6.12 19.25 -8.02
N LYS A 19 5.61 20.49 -7.90
CA LYS A 19 6.22 21.64 -8.58
C LYS A 19 7.64 21.89 -8.10
N LEU A 20 7.93 21.76 -6.81
CA LEU A 20 9.27 21.97 -6.26
C LEU A 20 10.26 20.95 -6.85
N ILE A 21 9.93 19.66 -6.78
CA ILE A 21 10.78 18.58 -7.32
C ILE A 21 10.97 18.75 -8.83
N TRP A 22 9.88 18.96 -9.58
CA TRP A 22 9.96 19.07 -11.02
C TRP A 22 10.64 20.35 -11.50
N SER A 23 10.52 21.46 -10.76
CA SER A 23 11.26 22.70 -11.05
C SER A 23 12.76 22.51 -10.81
N TRP A 24 13.13 21.87 -9.71
CA TRP A 24 14.53 21.50 -9.46
C TRP A 24 15.05 20.58 -10.56
N PHE A 25 14.30 19.54 -10.93
CA PHE A 25 14.70 18.62 -12.00
C PHE A 25 14.96 19.38 -13.30
N LYS A 26 14.04 20.26 -13.73
CA LYS A 26 14.22 21.04 -14.96
C LYS A 26 15.41 21.97 -14.92
N ALA A 27 15.72 22.55 -13.77
CA ALA A 27 16.92 23.37 -13.61
C ALA A 27 18.23 22.55 -13.72
N ASN A 28 18.18 21.23 -13.48
CA ASN A 28 19.35 20.37 -13.39
C ASN A 28 19.45 19.31 -14.50
N GLU A 29 18.42 19.11 -15.35
CA GLU A 29 18.31 17.97 -16.28
C GLU A 29 19.52 17.84 -17.23
N LYS A 30 20.07 18.94 -17.74
CA LYS A 30 21.23 18.89 -18.63
C LYS A 30 22.48 18.40 -17.92
N GLN A 31 22.68 18.86 -16.67
CA GLN A 31 23.82 18.44 -15.86
C GLN A 31 23.67 16.96 -15.47
N LEU A 32 22.47 16.55 -15.04
CA LEU A 32 22.15 15.16 -14.72
C LEU A 32 22.44 14.23 -15.90
N TYR A 33 21.98 14.61 -17.11
CA TYR A 33 22.27 13.85 -18.32
C TYR A 33 23.77 13.76 -18.60
N THR A 34 24.48 14.88 -18.50
CA THR A 34 25.94 14.94 -18.71
C THR A 34 26.68 14.05 -17.71
N ASP A 35 26.27 14.04 -16.45
CA ASP A 35 26.87 13.20 -15.43
C ASP A 35 26.66 11.70 -15.71
N LEU A 36 25.43 11.31 -16.11
CA LEU A 36 25.11 9.92 -16.44
C LEU A 36 25.91 9.41 -17.64
N ILE A 37 26.06 10.21 -18.70
CA ILE A 37 26.86 9.81 -19.88
C ILE A 37 28.37 9.81 -19.62
N THR A 38 28.89 10.75 -18.82
CA THR A 38 30.35 10.91 -18.65
C THR A 38 30.93 9.96 -17.61
N LYS A 39 30.18 9.66 -16.55
CA LYS A 39 30.70 8.86 -15.42
C LYS A 39 30.55 7.35 -15.62
N ASN A 40 29.90 6.91 -16.71
CA ASN A 40 29.51 5.50 -16.94
C ASN A 40 28.90 4.86 -15.68
N ARG A 41 28.18 5.66 -14.88
CA ARG A 41 27.63 5.23 -13.60
C ARG A 41 26.32 4.51 -13.87
N ASN A 42 26.22 3.29 -13.35
CA ASN A 42 24.96 2.57 -13.31
C ASN A 42 24.01 3.30 -12.35
N SER A 43 22.71 3.22 -12.66
CA SER A 43 21.53 3.75 -11.95
C SER A 43 21.54 3.90 -10.43
N LYS A 44 22.38 3.18 -9.67
CA LYS A 44 22.37 3.15 -8.19
C LYS A 44 22.87 4.44 -7.53
N ASP A 45 23.56 5.31 -8.28
CA ASP A 45 24.14 6.56 -7.78
C ASP A 45 23.23 7.79 -7.95
N TYR A 46 22.05 7.61 -8.55
CA TYR A 46 21.05 8.67 -8.75
C TYR A 46 19.69 8.15 -8.26
N PRO A 47 19.04 8.89 -7.35
CA PRO A 47 18.91 10.33 -7.46
C PRO A 47 19.75 11.09 -6.43
N ASP A 48 19.97 12.38 -6.70
CA ASP A 48 20.55 13.32 -5.75
C ASP A 48 19.81 13.24 -4.40
N ARG A 49 20.51 13.34 -3.27
CA ARG A 49 19.92 13.29 -1.93
C ARG A 49 18.77 14.30 -1.72
N ARG A 50 18.81 15.44 -2.42
CA ARG A 50 17.71 16.43 -2.40
C ARG A 50 16.40 15.87 -2.96
N PHE A 51 16.48 14.84 -3.79
CA PHE A 51 15.32 14.12 -4.33
C PHE A 51 14.75 13.14 -3.30
N THR A 52 15.61 12.45 -2.54
CA THR A 52 15.19 11.52 -1.47
C THR A 52 14.63 12.26 -0.26
N ASP A 53 15.22 13.39 0.14
CA ASP A 53 14.78 14.18 1.29
C ASP A 53 13.31 14.65 1.17
N VAL A 54 12.82 14.89 -0.06
CA VAL A 54 11.42 15.25 -0.28
C VAL A 54 10.49 14.06 -0.09
N PHE A 55 10.91 12.85 -0.47
CA PHE A 55 10.12 11.63 -0.25
C PHE A 55 10.10 11.20 1.22
N GLU A 56 11.21 11.40 1.93
CA GLU A 56 11.33 11.17 3.37
C GLU A 56 10.35 12.04 4.18
N ASN A 57 10.08 13.27 3.75
CA ASN A 57 9.06 14.13 4.39
C ASN A 57 7.64 13.55 4.32
N PHE A 58 7.36 12.68 3.34
CA PHE A 58 6.09 11.95 3.29
C PHE A 58 6.16 10.59 4.00
N ARG A 59 7.30 10.23 4.59
CA ARG A 59 7.62 8.86 5.06
C ARG A 59 7.40 7.81 3.96
N ILE A 60 7.53 8.22 2.70
CA ILE A 60 7.38 7.33 1.55
C ILE A 60 8.77 6.93 1.10
N SER A 61 9.07 5.63 1.20
CA SER A 61 10.30 5.08 0.66
C SER A 61 10.14 4.91 -0.85
N ILE A 62 10.87 5.72 -1.62
CA ILE A 62 10.89 5.64 -3.09
C ILE A 62 12.30 5.32 -3.55
N ASN A 63 12.42 4.23 -4.29
CA ASN A 63 13.64 3.89 -5.00
C ASN A 63 13.60 4.48 -6.41
N VAL A 64 14.74 4.87 -6.96
CA VAL A 64 14.85 5.35 -8.35
C VAL A 64 15.90 4.54 -9.10
N HIS A 65 15.56 4.12 -10.32
CA HIS A 65 16.49 3.48 -11.25
C HIS A 65 16.55 4.28 -12.55
N SER A 66 17.74 4.41 -13.13
CA SER A 66 17.95 5.08 -14.41
C SER A 66 18.51 4.11 -15.46
N GLU A 67 17.80 3.94 -16.56
CA GLU A 67 18.25 3.13 -17.69
C GLU A 67 18.36 3.96 -18.96
N LYS A 68 19.37 3.71 -19.80
CA LYS A 68 19.49 4.39 -21.09
C LYS A 68 18.57 3.74 -22.13
N GLN A 69 17.66 4.52 -22.70
CA GLN A 69 16.71 4.13 -23.73
C GLN A 69 16.91 5.02 -24.96
N GLY A 70 17.73 4.53 -25.91
CA GLY A 70 18.16 5.32 -27.07
C GLY A 70 18.95 6.57 -26.67
N ASP A 71 18.45 7.74 -27.04
CA ASP A 71 19.06 9.04 -26.75
C ASP A 71 18.63 9.65 -25.40
N LYS A 72 17.73 8.98 -24.66
CA LYS A 72 17.22 9.42 -23.37
C LYS A 72 17.56 8.44 -22.25
N PHE A 73 17.44 8.89 -21.02
CA PHE A 73 17.37 8.02 -19.85
C PHE A 73 15.93 7.91 -19.37
N GLU A 74 15.46 6.69 -19.12
CA GLU A 74 14.22 6.47 -18.40
C GLU A 74 14.50 6.37 -16.90
N TRP A 75 13.76 7.14 -16.10
CA TRP A 75 13.77 7.07 -14.64
C TRP A 75 12.53 6.33 -14.15
N PHE A 76 12.77 5.21 -13.46
CA PHE A 76 11.75 4.38 -12.83
C PHE A 76 11.71 4.68 -11.34
N PHE A 77 10.51 4.89 -10.82
CA PHE A 77 10.29 5.14 -9.39
C PHE A 77 9.51 3.99 -8.77
N PHE A 78 10.02 3.38 -7.71
CA PHE A 78 9.42 2.20 -7.06
C PHE A 78 8.98 2.53 -5.65
N GLY A 79 7.79 2.05 -5.27
CA GLY A 79 7.21 2.27 -3.95
C GLY A 79 7.44 1.13 -2.96
N ASN A 80 8.22 0.12 -3.34
CA ASN A 80 8.44 -1.11 -2.58
C ASN A 80 7.13 -1.73 -2.07
N LEU A 81 6.09 -1.76 -2.93
CA LEU A 81 4.76 -2.31 -2.61
C LEU A 81 3.97 -1.54 -1.55
N SER A 82 4.43 -0.34 -1.16
CA SER A 82 3.62 0.57 -0.35
C SER A 82 2.47 1.13 -1.20
N THR A 83 1.23 0.88 -0.76
CA THR A 83 0.03 1.44 -1.40
C THR A 83 0.04 2.98 -1.38
N VAL A 84 0.58 3.58 -0.30
CA VAL A 84 0.78 5.04 -0.19
C VAL A 84 1.80 5.53 -1.21
N ALA A 85 2.92 4.81 -1.38
CA ALA A 85 3.91 5.14 -2.39
C ALA A 85 3.33 5.03 -3.81
N TYR A 86 2.58 3.97 -4.09
CA TYR A 86 1.86 3.79 -5.36
C TYR A 86 0.97 5.00 -5.67
N ALA A 87 0.13 5.38 -4.72
CA ALA A 87 -0.79 6.49 -4.83
C ALA A 87 -0.07 7.82 -5.13
N PHE A 88 1.03 8.07 -4.43
CA PHE A 88 1.87 9.24 -4.64
C PHE A 88 2.53 9.26 -6.02
N LEU A 89 3.15 8.14 -6.42
CA LEU A 89 3.94 8.04 -7.65
C LEU A 89 3.08 8.22 -8.92
N GLU A 90 1.87 7.67 -8.94
CA GLU A 90 0.90 7.89 -10.02
C GLU A 90 0.61 9.39 -10.21
N GLY A 91 0.38 10.12 -9.12
CA GLY A 91 0.16 11.57 -9.14
C GLY A 91 1.41 12.37 -9.52
N PHE A 92 2.58 11.93 -9.04
CA PHE A 92 3.87 12.56 -9.27
C PHE A 92 4.27 12.53 -10.75
N ILE A 93 4.19 11.37 -11.40
CA ILE A 93 4.65 11.14 -12.77
C ILE A 93 3.73 11.79 -13.81
N VAL A 94 2.42 11.84 -13.56
CA VAL A 94 1.46 12.56 -14.43
C VAL A 94 1.79 14.07 -14.53
N ARG A 95 2.54 14.61 -13.56
CA ARG A 95 2.98 16.00 -13.51
C ARG A 95 4.43 16.19 -13.95
N ALA A 96 5.10 15.12 -14.35
CA ALA A 96 6.47 15.20 -14.83
C ALA A 96 6.55 16.16 -16.03
N PRO A 97 7.56 17.04 -16.05
CA PRO A 97 7.74 17.97 -17.15
C PRO A 97 8.32 17.23 -18.36
N GLU A 98 8.05 17.75 -19.56
CA GLU A 98 8.72 17.23 -20.75
C GLU A 98 10.23 17.46 -20.66
N SER A 99 11.01 16.47 -21.11
CA SER A 99 12.46 16.53 -21.14
C SER A 99 13.01 16.03 -22.47
N ALA A 100 14.03 16.72 -22.97
CA ALA A 100 14.83 16.27 -24.11
C ALA A 100 15.72 15.08 -23.74
N TYR A 101 16.02 14.89 -22.45
CA TYR A 101 17.02 13.95 -21.95
C TYR A 101 16.41 12.78 -21.18
N PHE A 102 15.22 12.96 -20.60
CA PHE A 102 14.62 11.97 -19.71
C PHE A 102 13.18 11.61 -20.09
N THR A 103 12.80 10.38 -19.73
CA THR A 103 11.42 9.94 -19.57
C THR A 103 11.21 9.45 -18.15
N PHE A 104 9.97 9.46 -17.67
CA PHE A 104 9.65 9.09 -16.30
C PHE A 104 8.55 8.07 -16.26
N ARG A 105 8.70 7.08 -15.38
CA ARG A 105 7.71 6.04 -15.20
C ARG A 105 7.50 5.77 -13.72
N ALA A 106 6.24 5.74 -13.32
CA ALA A 106 5.85 5.27 -12.00
C ALA A 106 5.87 3.74 -12.02
N LEU A 107 6.30 3.18 -10.89
CA LEU A 107 6.21 1.76 -10.58
C LEU A 107 7.13 0.92 -11.44
N ASP A 108 7.45 -0.26 -10.94
CA ASP A 108 8.31 -1.17 -11.67
C ASP A 108 7.62 -1.60 -12.97
N PRO A 109 8.11 -1.21 -14.18
CA PRO A 109 7.37 -1.48 -15.40
C PRO A 109 7.22 -2.96 -15.70
N HIS A 110 8.21 -3.78 -15.38
CA HIS A 110 8.59 -4.98 -16.13
C HIS A 110 7.43 -5.81 -16.69
N PRO A 111 6.95 -5.52 -17.91
CA PRO A 111 6.01 -6.38 -18.61
C PRO A 111 6.82 -7.10 -19.69
N ASN A 112 7.08 -8.38 -19.44
CA ASN A 112 7.59 -9.39 -20.37
C ASN A 112 9.11 -9.47 -20.59
N GLY A 113 9.64 -10.65 -20.25
CA GLY A 113 10.64 -11.32 -21.10
C GLY A 113 12.07 -11.41 -20.58
N PHE A 114 12.40 -10.87 -19.41
CA PHE A 114 13.70 -11.18 -18.82
C PHE A 114 13.66 -12.52 -18.09
N SER A 115 14.63 -13.40 -18.39
CA SER A 115 15.01 -14.52 -17.54
C SER A 115 15.69 -13.98 -16.28
N MET A 116 14.92 -13.32 -15.42
CA MET A 116 15.41 -12.96 -14.10
C MET A 116 15.49 -14.22 -13.27
N HIS A 117 16.70 -14.51 -12.83
CA HIS A 117 16.98 -15.56 -11.88
C HIS A 117 17.30 -14.88 -10.55
N TYR A 118 16.38 -14.99 -9.60
CA TYR A 118 16.66 -14.56 -8.24
C TYR A 118 17.33 -15.73 -7.54
N LYS A 119 18.48 -15.48 -6.92
CA LYS A 119 19.14 -16.47 -6.09
C LYS A 119 19.08 -16.00 -4.65
N PHE A 120 18.38 -16.75 -3.81
CA PHE A 120 18.39 -16.57 -2.37
C PHE A 120 18.99 -17.82 -1.75
N ASP A 121 20.19 -17.68 -1.17
CA ASP A 121 21.01 -18.82 -0.72
C ASP A 121 21.28 -19.81 -1.88
N GLU A 122 20.90 -21.08 -1.74
CA GLU A 122 20.97 -22.09 -2.82
C GLU A 122 19.69 -22.17 -3.67
N VAL A 123 18.68 -21.34 -3.38
CA VAL A 123 17.37 -21.39 -4.03
C VAL A 123 17.35 -20.49 -5.25
N LEU A 124 17.23 -21.11 -6.43
CA LEU A 124 16.96 -20.45 -7.69
C LEU A 124 15.45 -20.22 -7.85
N ILE A 125 15.05 -18.97 -8.00
CA ILE A 125 13.69 -18.52 -8.25
C ILE A 125 13.62 -18.04 -9.70
N ASP A 126 12.82 -18.73 -10.49
CA ASP A 126 12.52 -18.38 -11.88
C ASP A 126 11.15 -18.93 -12.31
N MET A 127 10.82 -18.77 -13.59
CA MET A 127 9.57 -19.23 -14.19
C MET A 127 9.40 -20.75 -14.19
N ASP A 128 10.49 -21.52 -14.10
CA ASP A 128 10.47 -22.98 -14.07
C ASP A 128 10.34 -23.53 -12.65
N THR A 129 10.60 -22.71 -11.63
CA THR A 129 10.54 -23.10 -10.22
C THR A 129 9.34 -22.56 -9.47
N LEU A 130 8.71 -21.49 -9.96
CA LEU A 130 7.53 -20.86 -9.37
C LEU A 130 6.24 -21.17 -10.15
N PHE A 131 5.24 -21.64 -9.43
CA PHE A 131 3.91 -21.99 -9.95
C PHE A 131 2.84 -21.27 -9.14
N PHE A 132 1.61 -21.23 -9.66
CA PHE A 132 0.49 -20.65 -8.93
C PHE A 132 -0.81 -21.42 -9.18
N TYR A 133 -1.77 -21.23 -8.30
CA TYR A 133 -3.17 -21.56 -8.54
C TYR A 133 -4.06 -20.50 -7.89
N GLU A 134 -5.28 -20.34 -8.43
CA GLU A 134 -6.30 -19.48 -7.81
C GLU A 134 -7.03 -20.27 -6.72
N LYS A 135 -7.19 -19.66 -5.55
CA LYS A 135 -8.04 -20.20 -4.51
C LYS A 135 -9.42 -19.58 -4.65
N ASP A 136 -10.36 -20.37 -5.16
CA ASP A 136 -11.74 -19.95 -5.31
C ASP A 136 -12.36 -19.60 -3.95
N ASN A 137 -13.10 -18.50 -3.94
CA ASN A 137 -13.98 -18.12 -2.84
C ASN A 137 -15.43 -18.06 -3.36
N PRO A 138 -16.29 -19.05 -3.05
CA PRO A 138 -17.68 -19.07 -3.51
C PRO A 138 -18.51 -17.87 -3.05
N GLU A 139 -18.20 -17.31 -1.87
CA GLU A 139 -18.89 -16.11 -1.35
C GLU A 139 -18.43 -14.84 -2.07
N TYR A 140 -17.17 -14.83 -2.51
CA TYR A 140 -16.52 -13.69 -3.13
C TYR A 140 -15.87 -14.09 -4.47
N PRO A 141 -16.66 -14.36 -5.52
CA PRO A 141 -16.16 -14.93 -6.78
C PRO A 141 -15.21 -14.02 -7.57
N ASP A 142 -15.11 -12.75 -7.19
CA ASP A 142 -14.26 -11.74 -7.84
C ASP A 142 -13.00 -11.41 -7.02
N LEU A 143 -12.85 -12.10 -5.89
CA LEU A 143 -11.62 -12.10 -5.12
C LEU A 143 -10.57 -12.89 -5.89
N VAL A 144 -9.49 -12.22 -6.25
CA VAL A 144 -8.31 -12.81 -6.87
C VAL A 144 -7.34 -13.18 -5.74
N GLU A 145 -7.57 -14.33 -5.11
CA GLU A 145 -6.66 -14.94 -4.15
C GLU A 145 -5.73 -15.90 -4.88
N LEU A 146 -4.45 -15.52 -5.03
CA LEU A 146 -3.44 -16.36 -5.66
C LEU A 146 -2.53 -16.99 -4.63
N VAL A 147 -2.37 -18.31 -4.76
CA VAL A 147 -1.43 -19.09 -3.96
C VAL A 147 -0.26 -19.48 -4.85
N PHE A 148 0.93 -19.01 -4.47
CA PHE A 148 2.18 -19.31 -5.13
C PHE A 148 2.88 -20.48 -4.46
N VAL A 149 3.42 -21.35 -5.30
CA VAL A 149 4.06 -22.60 -4.90
C VAL A 149 5.40 -22.68 -5.59
N HIS A 150 6.46 -22.57 -4.80
CA HIS A 150 7.82 -22.72 -5.29
C HIS A 150 8.33 -24.12 -4.96
N LYS A 151 8.97 -24.81 -5.93
CA LYS A 151 9.43 -26.21 -5.83
C LYS A 151 10.30 -26.52 -4.60
N LEU A 152 10.94 -25.50 -4.02
CA LEU A 152 11.86 -25.62 -2.90
C LEU A 152 11.34 -25.08 -1.56
N ILE A 153 10.16 -24.44 -1.52
CA ILE A 153 9.53 -24.08 -0.23
C ILE A 153 9.35 -25.36 0.58
N GLY A 154 9.90 -25.40 1.79
CA GLY A 154 9.86 -26.56 2.69
C GLY A 154 11.01 -27.57 2.58
N LYS A 155 11.82 -27.56 1.50
CA LYS A 155 13.02 -28.42 1.39
C LYS A 155 14.24 -27.82 2.07
N THR A 156 14.38 -26.49 2.04
CA THR A 156 15.46 -25.74 2.71
C THR A 156 15.22 -25.56 4.22
N ALA A 157 14.03 -25.90 4.73
CA ALA A 157 13.75 -25.98 6.17
C ALA A 157 14.40 -27.20 6.85
N ASN A 158 15.21 -28.00 6.14
CA ASN A 158 16.00 -29.06 6.74
C ASN A 158 17.22 -28.46 7.48
N LYS A 159 17.07 -28.35 8.81
CA LYS A 159 18.01 -28.13 9.95
C LYS A 159 19.54 -28.01 9.76
N LYS A 160 20.16 -28.36 8.63
CA LYS A 160 21.62 -28.32 8.41
C LYS A 160 22.13 -27.00 7.80
N SER A 161 21.30 -26.21 7.11
CA SER A 161 21.70 -24.88 6.58
C SER A 161 21.52 -23.72 7.57
N MET A 162 20.76 -23.90 8.66
CA MET A 162 20.57 -22.89 9.72
C MET A 162 21.84 -22.57 10.53
N LYS A 163 22.99 -23.22 10.25
CA LYS A 163 24.26 -22.96 10.94
C LYS A 163 25.20 -21.99 10.24
N SER A 164 24.89 -21.45 9.05
CA SER A 164 25.90 -20.65 8.30
C SER A 164 25.47 -19.32 7.69
N ASN A 165 24.20 -18.90 7.73
CA ASN A 165 23.83 -17.59 7.16
C ASN A 165 23.93 -16.50 8.22
N THR A 166 25.17 -16.10 8.51
CA THR A 166 25.49 -14.88 9.27
C THR A 166 25.38 -13.67 8.35
N TYR A 167 24.40 -12.80 8.59
CA TYR A 167 24.43 -11.43 8.09
C TYR A 167 25.44 -10.62 8.91
N HIS A 168 26.32 -9.89 8.24
CA HIS A 168 27.30 -9.01 8.87
C HIS A 168 26.82 -7.56 8.83
N GLU A 169 26.08 -7.16 9.85
CA GLU A 169 26.09 -5.78 10.34
C GLU A 169 26.37 -5.79 11.85
N GLY A 170 27.43 -5.12 12.28
CA GLY A 170 27.66 -4.82 13.70
C GLY A 170 28.13 -5.95 14.63
N GLY A 171 28.49 -7.13 14.12
CA GLY A 171 29.26 -8.12 14.90
C GLY A 171 28.52 -8.86 16.01
N ARG A 172 27.19 -8.97 15.96
CA ARG A 172 26.43 -9.88 16.83
C ARG A 172 25.82 -11.02 16.01
N HIS A 173 26.18 -12.25 16.36
CA HIS A 173 25.59 -13.46 15.79
C HIS A 173 24.17 -13.65 16.36
N GLN A 174 23.13 -13.51 15.54
CA GLN A 174 21.78 -13.97 15.88
C GLN A 174 21.43 -15.18 15.01
N ALA A 175 20.91 -16.22 15.63
CA ALA A 175 20.34 -17.37 14.93
C ALA A 175 18.99 -16.93 14.32
N VAL A 176 18.85 -17.09 13.00
CA VAL A 176 17.59 -16.84 12.29
C VAL A 176 16.61 -17.97 12.65
N ASN A 177 15.46 -17.65 13.24
CA ASN A 177 14.43 -18.65 13.52
C ASN A 177 13.81 -19.16 12.20
N GLN A 178 13.16 -20.32 12.22
CA GLN A 178 12.45 -20.89 11.08
C GLN A 178 11.37 -19.94 10.54
N ASP A 179 10.71 -19.17 11.41
CA ASP A 179 9.69 -18.19 11.02
C ASP A 179 10.32 -17.03 10.24
N ASP A 180 11.43 -16.46 10.73
CA ASP A 180 12.17 -15.39 10.04
C ASP A 180 12.66 -15.81 8.63
N TYR A 181 13.03 -17.08 8.47
CA TYR A 181 13.42 -17.61 7.15
C TYR A 181 12.24 -17.68 6.19
N LEU A 182 11.06 -18.11 6.66
CA LEU A 182 9.87 -18.16 5.83
C LEU A 182 9.45 -16.76 5.40
N ASP A 183 9.46 -15.79 6.31
CA ASP A 183 9.16 -14.39 5.99
C ASP A 183 10.14 -13.81 4.97
N THR A 184 11.43 -14.11 5.12
CA THR A 184 12.46 -13.68 4.15
C THR A 184 12.21 -14.31 2.76
N VAL A 185 11.90 -15.61 2.71
CA VAL A 185 11.59 -16.30 1.45
C VAL A 185 10.34 -15.71 0.79
N GLN A 186 9.29 -15.44 1.56
CA GLN A 186 8.07 -14.80 1.05
C GLN A 186 8.36 -13.40 0.52
N MET A 187 9.18 -12.61 1.22
CA MET A 187 9.61 -11.28 0.77
C MET A 187 10.37 -11.37 -0.57
N VAL A 188 11.35 -12.27 -0.69
CA VAL A 188 12.12 -12.44 -1.94
C VAL A 188 11.22 -12.89 -3.08
N LEU A 189 10.31 -13.84 -2.84
CA LEU A 189 9.37 -14.30 -3.86
C LEU A 189 8.40 -13.19 -4.27
N THR A 190 7.96 -12.35 -3.32
CA THR A 190 7.10 -11.21 -3.61
C THR A 190 7.85 -10.16 -4.43
N GLN A 191 9.13 -9.91 -4.11
CA GLN A 191 9.97 -9.03 -4.92
C GLN A 191 10.16 -9.57 -6.34
N TYR A 192 10.35 -10.89 -6.49
CA TYR A 192 10.43 -11.53 -7.80
C TYR A 192 9.12 -11.38 -8.59
N LEU A 193 7.98 -11.61 -7.93
CA LEU A 193 6.66 -11.42 -8.56
C LEU A 193 6.41 -9.97 -8.94
N CYS A 194 6.80 -9.01 -8.09
CA CYS A 194 6.76 -7.59 -8.40
C CYS A 194 7.58 -7.27 -9.65
N ALA A 195 8.79 -7.82 -9.74
CA ALA A 195 9.67 -7.65 -10.90
C ALA A 195 9.18 -8.41 -12.15
N TYR A 196 8.33 -9.44 -12.01
CA TYR A 196 7.83 -10.24 -13.13
C TYR A 196 6.48 -9.74 -13.68
N ILE A 197 5.56 -9.35 -12.78
CA ILE A 197 4.20 -8.92 -13.08
C ILE A 197 4.11 -7.39 -13.21
N GLY A 198 5.02 -6.67 -12.55
CA GLY A 198 4.97 -5.24 -12.35
C GLY A 198 4.27 -4.87 -11.03
N GLU A 199 4.84 -3.90 -10.30
CA GLU A 199 4.34 -3.43 -9.00
C GLU A 199 2.88 -3.00 -9.06
N ARG A 200 2.50 -2.31 -10.15
CA ARG A 200 1.13 -1.86 -10.39
C ARG A 200 0.13 -3.01 -10.45
N ASP A 201 0.42 -4.02 -11.26
CA ASP A 201 -0.52 -5.12 -11.49
C ASP A 201 -0.57 -6.05 -10.28
N LEU A 202 0.54 -6.20 -9.56
CA LEU A 202 0.56 -6.93 -8.29
C LEU A 202 -0.38 -6.27 -7.27
N LEU A 203 -0.30 -4.95 -7.10
CA LEU A 203 -1.17 -4.19 -6.18
C LEU A 203 -2.63 -4.14 -6.65
N LEU A 204 -2.87 -3.91 -7.94
CA LEU A 204 -4.22 -3.65 -8.46
C LEU A 204 -5.01 -4.91 -8.86
N LYS A 205 -4.34 -5.98 -9.30
CA LYS A 205 -5.02 -7.15 -9.88
C LYS A 205 -5.07 -8.36 -8.93
N ILE A 206 -4.14 -8.47 -7.99
CA ILE A 206 -4.17 -9.50 -6.95
C ILE A 206 -4.78 -8.89 -5.67
N ASP A 207 -5.69 -9.61 -5.02
CA ASP A 207 -6.31 -9.16 -3.76
C ASP A 207 -5.66 -9.81 -2.54
N LYS A 208 -5.35 -11.11 -2.66
CA LYS A 208 -4.66 -11.86 -1.61
C LYS A 208 -3.54 -12.67 -2.25
N LEU A 209 -2.34 -12.55 -1.69
CA LEU A 209 -1.16 -13.28 -2.12
C LEU A 209 -0.72 -14.18 -0.97
N LYS A 210 -0.56 -15.48 -1.26
CA LYS A 210 -0.08 -16.47 -0.29
C LYS A 210 1.00 -17.34 -0.88
N PHE A 211 1.84 -17.88 -0.01
CA PHE A 211 2.81 -18.90 -0.37
C PHE A 211 2.46 -20.21 0.33
N GLN A 212 2.57 -21.32 -0.39
CA GLN A 212 2.29 -22.64 0.15
C GLN A 212 3.42 -23.63 -0.18
N ASP A 213 3.72 -24.49 0.80
CA ASP A 213 4.62 -25.62 0.62
C ASP A 213 4.02 -26.64 -0.37
N PRO A 214 4.78 -27.06 -1.41
CA PRO A 214 4.33 -28.02 -2.41
C PRO A 214 3.75 -29.32 -1.85
N ARG A 215 4.18 -29.75 -0.65
CA ARG A 215 3.70 -30.99 0.00
C ARG A 215 2.23 -30.94 0.39
N TYR A 216 1.66 -29.75 0.56
CA TYR A 216 0.27 -29.56 0.97
C TYR A 216 -0.66 -29.13 -0.17
N VAL A 217 -0.13 -29.02 -1.39
CA VAL A 217 -0.89 -28.61 -2.56
C VAL A 217 -1.68 -29.80 -3.12
N LYS A 218 -2.99 -29.61 -3.30
CA LYS A 218 -3.89 -30.60 -3.92
C LYS A 218 -4.38 -30.14 -5.30
N GLN A 219 -4.21 -28.87 -5.60
CA GLN A 219 -4.69 -28.20 -6.79
C GLN A 219 -3.73 -28.41 -7.97
N THR A 220 -4.26 -28.29 -9.18
CA THR A 220 -3.44 -28.26 -10.39
C THR A 220 -2.67 -26.95 -10.45
N LEU A 221 -1.34 -27.06 -10.51
CA LEU A 221 -0.45 -25.91 -10.60
C LEU A 221 -0.36 -25.38 -12.02
N LEU A 222 -0.50 -24.07 -12.17
CA LEU A 222 -0.26 -23.34 -13.40
C LEU A 222 1.19 -22.80 -13.41
N PRO A 223 1.89 -22.86 -14.56
CA PRO A 223 3.20 -22.23 -14.69
C PRO A 223 3.07 -20.70 -14.61
N LEU A 224 4.06 -20.03 -14.02
CA LEU A 224 4.06 -18.57 -13.87
C LEU A 224 3.87 -17.83 -15.21
N THR A 225 4.32 -18.39 -16.32
CA THR A 225 4.14 -17.84 -17.68
C THR A 225 2.66 -17.62 -18.07
N LYS A 226 1.70 -18.22 -17.37
CA LYS A 226 0.26 -17.99 -17.60
C LYS A 226 -0.32 -16.83 -16.78
N ILE A 227 0.43 -16.26 -15.84
CA ILE A 227 -0.11 -15.31 -14.87
C ILE A 227 -0.62 -14.02 -15.51
N GLU A 228 0.07 -13.49 -16.52
CA GLU A 228 -0.35 -12.25 -17.19
C GLU A 228 -1.71 -12.44 -17.88
N ALA A 229 -1.85 -13.51 -18.68
CA ALA A 229 -3.11 -13.85 -19.35
C ALA A 229 -4.24 -14.09 -18.34
N PHE A 230 -3.94 -14.79 -17.24
CA PHE A 230 -4.88 -15.03 -16.16
C PHE A 230 -5.35 -13.73 -15.49
N LEU A 231 -4.42 -12.87 -15.06
CA LEU A 231 -4.73 -11.59 -14.40
C LEU A 231 -5.49 -10.66 -15.33
N ASN A 232 -5.15 -10.62 -16.63
CA ASN A 232 -5.87 -9.83 -17.62
C ASN A 232 -7.31 -10.32 -17.83
N TYR A 233 -7.53 -11.65 -17.81
CA TYR A 233 -8.87 -12.22 -17.86
C TYR A 233 -9.71 -11.83 -16.65
N ARG A 234 -9.18 -12.03 -15.42
CA ARG A 234 -9.88 -11.69 -14.17
C ARG A 234 -10.12 -10.18 -14.05
N TYR A 235 -9.15 -9.36 -14.44
CA TYR A 235 -9.28 -7.91 -14.38
C TYR A 235 -10.28 -7.36 -15.40
N LYS A 236 -10.40 -7.98 -16.58
CA LYS A 236 -11.44 -7.61 -17.54
C LYS A 236 -12.83 -7.84 -16.96
N ASP A 237 -13.03 -8.98 -16.30
CA ASP A 237 -14.29 -9.30 -15.61
C ASP A 237 -14.62 -8.26 -14.53
N TYR A 238 -13.62 -7.90 -13.69
CA TYR A 238 -13.71 -6.80 -12.72
C TYR A 238 -14.21 -5.49 -13.37
N LEU A 239 -13.66 -5.08 -14.50
CA LEU A 239 -14.02 -3.82 -15.18
C LEU A 239 -15.45 -3.81 -15.75
N THR A 240 -16.07 -4.97 -15.95
CA THR A 240 -17.44 -5.06 -16.47
C THR A 240 -18.51 -4.88 -15.39
N LYS A 241 -18.16 -4.98 -14.11
CA LYS A 241 -19.10 -4.83 -12.99
C LYS A 241 -19.54 -3.38 -12.82
N ASP A 242 -20.84 -3.20 -12.55
CA ASP A 242 -21.40 -1.87 -12.35
C ASP A 242 -20.99 -1.30 -10.99
N THR A 243 -20.06 -0.35 -11.01
CA THR A 243 -19.59 0.41 -9.83
C THR A 243 -20.19 1.82 -9.79
N LYS A 244 -21.29 2.07 -10.52
CA LYS A 244 -21.91 3.40 -10.61
C LYS A 244 -22.75 3.77 -9.40
N GLU A 245 -23.28 2.79 -8.66
CA GLU A 245 -23.99 3.09 -7.43
C GLU A 245 -23.03 3.70 -6.43
N VAL A 246 -23.30 4.96 -6.08
CA VAL A 246 -22.57 5.68 -5.05
C VAL A 246 -23.31 5.44 -3.75
N PHE A 247 -22.60 5.02 -2.71
CA PHE A 247 -23.17 5.02 -1.37
C PHE A 247 -23.56 6.45 -0.99
N ILE A 248 -24.84 6.66 -0.72
CA ILE A 248 -25.36 7.91 -0.16
C ILE A 248 -25.62 7.62 1.32
N PRO A 249 -24.78 8.12 2.24
CA PRO A 249 -25.06 7.97 3.66
C PRO A 249 -26.43 8.58 3.95
N SER A 250 -27.32 7.84 4.62
CA SER A 250 -28.56 8.43 5.11
C SER A 250 -28.24 9.49 6.17
N ASP A 251 -29.01 10.57 6.21
CA ASP A 251 -28.89 11.59 7.27
C ASP A 251 -29.18 11.00 8.67
N ASP A 252 -29.95 9.92 8.70
CA ASP A 252 -30.25 9.12 9.88
C ASP A 252 -29.12 8.09 10.08
N LYS A 253 -28.32 8.23 11.13
CA LYS A 253 -27.17 7.36 11.43
C LYS A 253 -27.45 6.49 12.64
N ASP A 254 -27.16 5.20 12.53
CA ASP A 254 -27.28 4.27 13.64
C ASP A 254 -25.89 4.02 14.24
N TRP A 255 -25.45 4.94 15.10
CA TRP A 255 -24.16 4.82 15.77
C TRP A 255 -24.22 3.83 16.94
N TYR A 256 -23.32 2.86 16.91
CA TYR A 256 -23.07 1.95 18.02
C TYR A 256 -21.67 2.16 18.57
N VAL A 257 -21.52 1.91 19.88
CA VAL A 257 -20.23 1.92 20.56
C VAL A 257 -19.93 0.50 21.01
N PHE A 258 -18.87 -0.09 20.46
CA PHE A 258 -18.34 -1.36 20.92
C PHE A 258 -17.13 -1.10 21.83
N ARG A 259 -16.99 -1.91 22.88
CA ARG A 259 -15.85 -1.83 23.80
C ARG A 259 -15.18 -3.18 23.88
N GLY A 260 -13.86 -3.19 23.81
CA GLY A 260 -13.07 -4.41 23.80
C GLY A 260 -11.71 -4.23 24.47
N GLU A 261 -11.00 -5.35 24.56
CA GLU A 261 -9.61 -5.42 24.99
C GLU A 261 -8.84 -6.17 23.90
N LEU A 262 -7.79 -5.56 23.36
CA LEU A 262 -6.89 -6.20 22.41
C LEU A 262 -6.03 -7.25 23.13
N LEU A 263 -5.41 -8.16 22.37
CA LEU A 263 -4.57 -9.25 22.90
C LEU A 263 -3.43 -8.78 23.83
N GLU A 264 -3.04 -7.52 23.72
CA GLU A 264 -1.97 -6.89 24.50
C GLU A 264 -2.48 -6.15 25.75
N GLY A 265 -3.78 -6.24 26.06
CA GLY A 265 -4.42 -5.56 27.20
C GLY A 265 -4.88 -4.12 26.92
N ASN A 266 -4.65 -3.63 25.70
CA ASN A 266 -5.07 -2.30 25.28
C ASN A 266 -6.61 -2.22 25.15
N LEU A 267 -7.21 -1.21 25.78
CA LEU A 267 -8.66 -1.02 25.77
C LEU A 267 -9.09 -0.27 24.51
N THR A 268 -10.15 -0.73 23.85
CA THR A 268 -10.67 -0.08 22.65
C THR A 268 -12.12 0.35 22.79
N GLU A 269 -12.44 1.48 22.17
CA GLU A 269 -13.81 1.93 21.92
C GLU A 269 -13.99 2.18 20.42
N ASP A 270 -14.92 1.47 19.79
CA ASP A 270 -15.21 1.55 18.36
C ASP A 270 -16.58 2.19 18.14
N PHE A 271 -16.61 3.30 17.41
CA PHE A 271 -17.79 4.05 17.03
C PHE A 271 -18.11 3.75 15.57
N VAL A 272 -19.22 3.06 15.35
CA VAL A 272 -19.52 2.49 14.03
C VAL A 272 -20.93 2.82 13.58
N ASP A 273 -21.07 3.22 12.32
CA ASP A 273 -22.37 3.39 11.66
C ASP A 273 -22.79 2.05 11.05
N VAL A 274 -23.68 1.31 11.71
CA VAL A 274 -24.01 -0.06 11.29
C VAL A 274 -24.71 -0.12 9.92
N LYS A 275 -25.29 0.99 9.45
CA LYS A 275 -25.89 1.06 8.11
C LYS A 275 -24.85 0.84 7.02
N VAL A 276 -23.59 1.24 7.28
CA VAL A 276 -22.48 1.01 6.35
C VAL A 276 -22.24 -0.49 6.12
N PHE A 277 -22.43 -1.35 7.13
CA PHE A 277 -22.26 -2.81 6.95
C PHE A 277 -23.35 -3.47 6.09
N THR A 278 -24.50 -2.82 5.94
CA THR A 278 -25.57 -3.31 5.06
C THR A 278 -25.38 -2.92 3.60
N TYR A 279 -24.34 -2.14 3.28
CA TYR A 279 -24.06 -1.76 1.90
C TYR A 279 -23.68 -2.98 1.06
N GLU A 280 -24.45 -3.27 0.01
CA GLU A 280 -24.22 -4.45 -0.82
C GLU A 280 -23.06 -4.26 -1.82
N ASN A 281 -22.88 -3.05 -2.35
CA ASN A 281 -21.88 -2.78 -3.40
C ASN A 281 -20.49 -2.40 -2.85
N ARG A 282 -20.03 -3.10 -1.79
CA ARG A 282 -18.71 -2.89 -1.15
C ARG A 282 -17.55 -2.95 -2.12
N PHE A 283 -17.68 -3.83 -3.11
CA PHE A 283 -16.73 -4.02 -4.20
C PHE A 283 -16.41 -2.76 -4.99
N ALA A 284 -17.31 -1.76 -5.03
CA ALA A 284 -17.05 -0.46 -5.64
C ALA A 284 -16.01 0.39 -4.89
N TYR A 285 -15.69 0.03 -3.63
CA TYR A 285 -14.77 0.73 -2.73
C TYR A 285 -13.73 -0.26 -2.17
N PRO A 286 -12.80 -0.74 -3.00
CA PRO A 286 -11.98 -1.90 -2.67
C PRO A 286 -10.76 -1.59 -1.81
N TRP A 287 -10.60 -0.35 -1.34
CA TRP A 287 -9.47 0.08 -0.53
C TRP A 287 -9.95 0.51 0.84
N ILE A 288 -9.40 -0.06 1.89
CA ILE A 288 -9.63 0.37 3.27
C ILE A 288 -8.45 1.23 3.68
N GLY A 289 -8.70 2.52 3.88
CA GLY A 289 -7.72 3.47 4.38
C GLY A 289 -7.89 3.70 5.87
N SER A 290 -6.80 3.63 6.64
CA SER A 290 -6.77 3.99 8.06
C SER A 290 -6.00 5.30 8.23
N PHE A 291 -6.60 6.27 8.92
CA PHE A 291 -5.94 7.52 9.32
C PHE A 291 -5.72 7.51 10.83
N ASN A 292 -4.46 7.46 11.26
CA ASN A 292 -4.12 7.27 12.66
C ASN A 292 -3.53 8.54 13.26
N MET A 293 -3.99 8.91 14.44
CA MET A 293 -3.50 10.04 15.21
C MET A 293 -3.04 9.56 16.58
N TYR A 294 -1.80 9.89 16.93
CA TYR A 294 -1.15 9.39 18.14
C TYR A 294 -0.94 10.51 19.15
N TYR A 295 -1.33 10.25 20.40
CA TYR A 295 -1.26 11.16 21.53
C TYR A 295 -0.45 10.54 22.68
N ASN A 296 0.29 11.35 23.43
CA ASN A 296 1.12 10.93 24.55
C ASN A 296 0.62 11.66 25.81
N HIS A 297 0.32 10.91 26.87
CA HIS A 297 -0.18 11.42 28.15
C HIS A 297 0.98 11.83 29.07
N VAL A 298 1.81 12.78 28.63
CA VAL A 298 2.61 13.55 29.59
C VAL A 298 1.86 14.86 29.80
N ASP A 299 1.08 14.88 30.87
CA ASP A 299 0.11 15.91 31.31
C ASP A 299 -1.24 15.93 30.57
N HIS A 300 -2.23 15.26 31.17
CA HIS A 300 -3.66 15.44 30.89
C HIS A 300 -4.17 16.86 31.24
N SER A 301 -3.54 17.91 30.73
CA SER A 301 -4.08 19.26 30.88
C SER A 301 -5.43 19.35 30.15
N GLU A 302 -6.35 20.14 30.69
CA GLU A 302 -7.64 20.42 30.05
C GLU A 302 -7.44 21.03 28.64
N THR A 303 -6.30 21.69 28.42
CA THR A 303 -5.91 22.26 27.12
C THR A 303 -5.61 21.18 26.09
N ASP A 304 -4.87 20.13 26.45
CA ASP A 304 -4.50 19.06 25.52
C ASP A 304 -5.71 18.22 25.13
N LYS A 305 -6.63 17.98 26.08
CA LYS A 305 -7.92 17.33 25.80
C LYS A 305 -8.76 18.14 24.80
N LYS A 306 -8.82 19.46 24.97
CA LYS A 306 -9.51 20.36 24.04
C LYS A 306 -8.86 20.39 22.67
N LEU A 307 -7.52 20.36 22.60
CA LEU A 307 -6.79 20.30 21.34
C LEU A 307 -7.06 18.98 20.61
N ALA A 308 -6.98 17.84 21.30
CA ALA A 308 -7.27 16.53 20.72
C ALA A 308 -8.72 16.45 20.20
N LEU A 309 -9.69 16.98 20.96
CA LEU A 309 -11.08 17.07 20.52
C LEU A 309 -11.25 17.99 19.30
N TYR A 310 -10.58 19.14 19.29
CA TYR A 310 -10.59 20.06 18.15
C TYR A 310 -10.02 19.39 16.89
N GLN A 311 -8.88 18.71 16.99
CA GLN A 311 -8.25 17.98 15.90
C GLN A 311 -9.14 16.83 15.39
N THR A 312 -9.77 16.08 16.31
CA THR A 312 -10.74 15.03 15.98
C THR A 312 -11.91 15.61 15.17
N ASN A 313 -12.45 16.75 15.59
CA ASN A 313 -13.54 17.42 14.89
C ASN A 313 -13.10 18.02 13.55
N LEU A 314 -11.86 18.50 13.43
CA LEU A 314 -11.29 18.91 12.16
C LEU A 314 -11.22 17.73 11.20
N VAL A 315 -10.64 16.60 11.61
CA VAL A 315 -10.57 15.37 10.81
C VAL A 315 -11.95 14.96 10.33
N LYS A 316 -12.92 14.85 11.25
CA LYS A 316 -14.32 14.52 10.93
C LYS A 316 -14.94 15.53 9.96
N THR A 317 -14.67 16.82 10.13
CA THR A 317 -15.22 17.87 9.25
C THR A 317 -14.60 17.80 7.86
N TYR A 318 -13.28 17.66 7.78
CA TYR A 318 -12.58 17.49 6.51
C TYR A 318 -13.09 16.24 5.80
N PHE A 319 -13.12 15.08 6.46
CA PHE A 319 -13.64 13.85 5.90
C PHE A 319 -15.14 13.90 5.57
N LYS A 320 -15.97 14.57 6.38
CA LYS A 320 -17.38 14.82 6.07
C LYS A 320 -17.53 15.67 4.80
N ASN A 321 -16.70 16.68 4.62
CA ASN A 321 -16.67 17.48 3.39
C ASN A 321 -16.11 16.69 2.18
N LEU A 322 -15.32 15.64 2.43
CA LEU A 322 -14.82 14.74 1.40
C LEU A 322 -15.89 13.74 0.91
N LEU A 323 -16.87 13.41 1.76
CA LEU A 323 -18.09 12.67 1.40
C LEU A 323 -19.02 13.47 0.47
N THR A 324 -19.03 14.81 0.59
CA THR A 324 -19.95 15.66 -0.18
C THR A 324 -19.37 16.19 -1.48
N ILE A 325 -18.04 16.19 -1.65
CA ILE A 325 -17.42 16.94 -2.75
C ILE A 325 -16.76 16.05 -3.80
N ASP A 326 -15.87 15.08 -3.51
CA ASP A 326 -15.11 14.47 -4.64
C ASP A 326 -14.34 13.15 -4.42
N THR A 327 -14.30 12.57 -3.21
CA THR A 327 -13.27 11.53 -2.93
C THR A 327 -13.65 10.09 -3.23
N ASN A 328 -14.93 9.79 -3.49
CA ASN A 328 -15.41 8.40 -3.58
C ASN A 328 -14.89 7.53 -2.42
N CYS A 329 -14.86 8.07 -1.19
CA CYS A 329 -14.63 7.30 0.03
C CYS A 329 -15.90 7.30 0.90
N ILE A 330 -16.05 6.29 1.75
CA ILE A 330 -17.13 6.11 2.72
C ILE A 330 -16.46 6.03 4.09
N PHE A 331 -16.93 6.80 5.06
CA PHE A 331 -16.49 6.66 6.45
C PHE A 331 -17.06 5.37 7.03
N LEU A 332 -16.21 4.54 7.64
CA LEU A 332 -16.60 3.24 8.19
C LEU A 332 -16.77 3.33 9.71
N ASP A 333 -15.70 3.68 10.40
CA ASP A 333 -15.63 3.70 11.86
C ASP A 333 -14.57 4.68 12.39
N GLU A 334 -14.71 5.00 13.67
CA GLU A 334 -13.69 5.62 14.49
C GLU A 334 -13.37 4.69 15.65
N ARG A 335 -12.10 4.35 15.84
CA ARG A 335 -11.63 3.57 16.97
C ARG A 335 -10.72 4.42 17.84
N VAL A 336 -10.97 4.38 19.14
CA VAL A 336 -10.06 4.91 20.16
C VAL A 336 -9.38 3.72 20.83
N ILE A 337 -8.05 3.73 20.85
CA ILE A 337 -7.23 2.70 21.50
C ILE A 337 -6.48 3.39 22.63
N ASN A 338 -6.76 2.98 23.87
CA ASN A 338 -5.98 3.38 25.03
C ASN A 338 -4.86 2.37 25.21
N ASP A 339 -3.65 2.80 24.87
CA ASP A 339 -2.47 1.96 24.94
C ASP A 339 -1.88 2.03 26.36
N VAL A 340 -1.84 0.87 27.01
CA VAL A 340 -1.42 0.72 28.41
C VAL A 340 0.10 0.47 28.49
N SER A 341 0.76 0.18 27.37
CA SER A 341 2.15 -0.33 27.34
C SER A 341 3.08 0.30 26.29
N GLY A 342 2.56 1.07 25.35
CA GLY A 342 3.32 1.60 24.21
C GLY A 342 3.85 3.02 24.35
N ASP A 343 4.46 3.49 23.25
CA ASP A 343 5.05 4.83 23.12
C ASP A 343 4.01 5.97 23.12
N TYR A 344 2.75 5.60 22.91
CA TYR A 344 1.58 6.46 22.89
C TYR A 344 0.59 5.97 23.93
N SER A 345 -0.29 6.85 24.35
CA SER A 345 -1.26 6.55 25.40
C SER A 345 -2.69 6.51 24.87
N GLU A 346 -2.93 7.22 23.76
CA GLU A 346 -4.19 7.17 23.02
C GLU A 346 -3.87 7.21 21.52
N THR A 347 -4.47 6.29 20.78
CA THR A 347 -4.49 6.28 19.32
C THR A 347 -5.93 6.43 18.83
N LYS A 348 -6.17 7.40 17.96
CA LYS A 348 -7.44 7.52 17.23
C LYS A 348 -7.25 7.06 15.81
N VAL A 349 -8.05 6.07 15.40
CA VAL A 349 -8.04 5.48 14.07
C VAL A 349 -9.36 5.83 13.40
N PHE A 350 -9.31 6.40 12.19
CA PHE A 350 -10.48 6.64 11.35
C PHE A 350 -10.36 5.78 10.10
N SER A 351 -11.32 4.87 9.87
CA SER A 351 -11.28 4.00 8.69
C SER A 351 -12.25 4.43 7.60
N PHE A 352 -11.83 4.22 6.35
CA PHE A 352 -12.57 4.64 5.16
C PHE A 352 -12.53 3.56 4.09
N ALA A 353 -13.65 3.27 3.44
CA ALA A 353 -13.66 2.50 2.21
C ALA A 353 -13.59 3.43 1.01
N CYS A 354 -12.62 3.25 0.12
CA CYS A 354 -12.28 4.16 -0.96
C CYS A 354 -12.27 3.48 -2.32
N LYS A 355 -12.77 4.18 -3.34
CA LYS A 355 -12.80 3.71 -4.73
C LYS A 355 -11.46 3.85 -5.44
N ASP A 356 -10.77 4.97 -5.19
CA ASP A 356 -9.53 5.34 -5.85
C ASP A 356 -8.47 5.65 -4.78
N VAL A 357 -7.54 4.72 -4.59
CA VAL A 357 -6.52 4.83 -3.55
C VAL A 357 -5.56 6.00 -3.76
N ALA A 358 -5.30 6.38 -5.00
CA ALA A 358 -4.44 7.53 -5.29
C ALA A 358 -5.12 8.83 -4.86
N LEU A 359 -6.41 8.98 -5.12
CA LEU A 359 -7.20 10.12 -4.65
C LEU A 359 -7.42 10.10 -3.12
N ALA A 360 -7.53 8.90 -2.53
CA ALA A 360 -7.68 8.74 -1.09
C ALA A 360 -6.39 9.14 -0.34
N ALA A 361 -5.23 8.62 -0.72
CA ALA A 361 -3.96 8.99 -0.11
C ALA A 361 -3.68 10.49 -0.27
N TYR A 362 -3.98 11.04 -1.45
CA TYR A 362 -3.92 12.46 -1.71
C TYR A 362 -4.70 13.27 -0.67
N THR A 363 -5.90 12.80 -0.38
CA THR A 363 -6.82 13.42 0.56
C THR A 363 -6.31 13.30 2.00
N PHE A 364 -5.90 12.11 2.42
CA PHE A 364 -5.42 11.84 3.76
C PHE A 364 -4.21 12.71 4.09
N GLN A 365 -3.29 12.88 3.14
CA GLN A 365 -2.18 13.80 3.32
C GLN A 365 -2.64 15.24 3.54
N ASN A 366 -3.62 15.75 2.77
CA ASN A 366 -4.09 17.11 2.97
C ASN A 366 -4.74 17.30 4.34
N VAL A 367 -5.47 16.27 4.81
CA VAL A 367 -6.04 16.28 6.16
C VAL A 367 -4.91 16.33 7.19
N LYS A 368 -3.89 15.48 7.04
CA LYS A 368 -2.68 15.50 7.88
C LYS A 368 -2.02 16.88 7.91
N ASP A 369 -1.85 17.53 6.76
CA ASP A 369 -1.21 18.85 6.67
C ASP A 369 -2.02 19.97 7.36
N VAL A 370 -3.35 19.83 7.41
CA VAL A 370 -4.24 20.84 8.02
C VAL A 370 -4.48 20.61 9.52
N VAL A 371 -4.55 19.37 9.96
CA VAL A 371 -4.87 19.01 11.36
C VAL A 371 -3.77 19.47 12.33
N GLY A 372 -2.57 19.76 11.83
CA GLY A 372 -1.44 20.20 12.66
C GLY A 372 -0.80 19.02 13.39
N ASN A 373 -0.16 19.27 14.55
CA ASN A 373 0.74 18.30 15.18
C ASN A 373 0.14 17.66 16.44
N PRO A 374 -0.61 16.54 16.35
CA PRO A 374 -0.47 15.49 17.37
C PRO A 374 0.97 14.95 17.33
N LEU A 375 1.41 14.10 18.28
CA LEU A 375 2.82 13.65 18.29
C LEU A 375 3.20 12.93 16.98
N ALA A 376 2.25 12.23 16.39
CA ALA A 376 2.38 11.67 15.06
C ALA A 376 1.01 11.56 14.37
N ILE A 377 1.03 11.66 13.04
CA ILE A 377 -0.06 11.24 12.16
C ILE A 377 0.55 10.33 11.10
N ASP A 378 -0.05 9.16 10.91
CA ASP A 378 0.21 8.31 9.75
C ASP A 378 -1.10 7.83 9.12
N TYR A 379 -0.95 7.18 7.98
CA TYR A 379 -2.04 6.50 7.33
C TYR A 379 -1.52 5.40 6.43
N ASP A 380 -2.37 4.42 6.16
CA ASP A 380 -2.09 3.33 5.23
C ASP A 380 -3.37 2.91 4.49
N PHE A 381 -3.21 2.13 3.43
CA PHE A 381 -4.28 1.59 2.62
C PHE A 381 -4.06 0.10 2.34
N VAL A 382 -5.05 -0.70 2.71
CA VAL A 382 -5.10 -2.13 2.41
C VAL A 382 -6.16 -2.37 1.34
N LYS A 383 -5.89 -3.28 0.42
CA LYS A 383 -6.88 -3.72 -0.55
C LYS A 383 -7.79 -4.76 0.08
N ASP A 384 -9.07 -4.42 0.20
CA ASP A 384 -10.10 -5.26 0.80
C ASP A 384 -11.44 -4.97 0.12
N LYS A 385 -11.70 -5.73 -0.96
CA LYS A 385 -12.86 -5.56 -1.85
C LYS A 385 -14.20 -5.76 -1.15
N TYR A 386 -14.23 -6.57 -0.11
CA TYR A 386 -15.47 -6.99 0.56
C TYR A 386 -15.55 -6.51 2.01
N TRP A 387 -14.58 -5.69 2.43
CA TRP A 387 -14.50 -5.11 3.76
C TRP A 387 -14.42 -6.19 4.85
N GLU A 388 -13.69 -7.27 4.57
CA GLU A 388 -13.46 -8.37 5.51
C GLU A 388 -12.80 -7.89 6.81
N THR A 389 -11.98 -6.85 6.74
CA THR A 389 -11.28 -6.24 7.89
C THR A 389 -12.23 -5.68 8.95
N ILE A 390 -13.45 -5.30 8.54
CA ILE A 390 -14.48 -4.72 9.42
C ILE A 390 -15.68 -5.67 9.60
N ASP A 391 -15.68 -6.85 8.97
CA ASP A 391 -16.77 -7.84 9.12
C ASP A 391 -16.87 -8.40 10.55
N ILE A 392 -15.87 -8.18 11.41
CA ILE A 392 -15.92 -8.52 12.85
C ILE A 392 -17.16 -7.94 13.55
N PHE A 393 -17.62 -6.76 13.12
CA PHE A 393 -18.80 -6.10 13.68
C PHE A 393 -20.11 -6.76 13.22
N ARG A 394 -20.10 -7.48 12.10
CA ARG A 394 -21.29 -8.14 11.54
C ARG A 394 -21.65 -9.41 12.30
N THR A 395 -20.67 -10.20 12.71
CA THR A 395 -20.90 -11.46 13.46
C THR A 395 -21.62 -11.20 14.78
N THR A 396 -21.24 -10.13 15.48
CA THR A 396 -21.86 -9.69 16.74
C THR A 396 -23.29 -9.16 16.55
N TYR A 397 -23.59 -8.56 15.39
CA TYR A 397 -24.93 -8.06 15.08
C TYR A 397 -25.95 -9.21 14.94
N TYR A 398 -25.55 -10.32 14.32
CA TYR A 398 -26.44 -11.48 14.15
C TYR A 398 -26.65 -12.31 15.42
N GLU A 399 -25.78 -12.17 16.43
CA GLU A 399 -25.99 -12.80 17.74
C GLU A 399 -26.84 -11.95 18.69
N SER A 400 -27.09 -10.68 18.36
CA SER A 400 -27.85 -9.73 19.20
C SER A 400 -29.29 -9.47 18.72
N LEU A 401 -29.70 -10.12 17.61
CA LEU A 401 -31.09 -10.22 17.12
C LEU A 401 -31.64 -11.63 17.36
#